data_AF-A0AB34L768-F1
#
_entry.id   AF-A0AB34L768-F1
#
_cell.length_a   1.000
_cell.length_b   1.000
_cell.length_c   1.000
_cell.angle_alpha   90.00
_cell.angle_beta   90.00
_cell.angle_gamma   90.00
#
_symmetry.space_group_name_H-M   'P 1'
#
loop_
_entity.id
_entity.type
_entity.pdbx_description
1 polymer ?
#
loop_
_entity_poly.entity_id
_entity_poly.type
_entity_poly.pdbx_seq_one_letter_code
_entity_poly.pdbx_strand_id
1 'polypeptide(L)'
;MNWKQTLFWSFSTAAIFYYFLLFGVFVFVGQEEMQLFIPEWWYIREFLFQPGGFCAVAGQWIIQYYRQPMSAVVLHTVLLVGCGFMVYRILRCFSDKTYLLFLSLLPVLYLVKMSIHGEYLVDGTVGVVLMLLALSVSLKVRRAGSIAGYGIASTLFLCGLTGLLSVCYAFLYTLLALLRYKTSRQRLAAAACLIPALFIYLFSGWLGIPVPLSDGWMPEAYLEIQRLPHYYMYRVWTFFTLSIVGVALFARFVPVIGEKSKWMDRVALVVCLITALVSIRFCLPEPWHAQRMMLDELSFLARERQWDAIIDKYRGKQIYNYVSLNYLNMSLAHKGELADRMFTFDQKGTKSLCADWNQTFYMDRLLSDVHFLVGDVSLSESFAMDGFTQAKRKGSARMLQRFVQVCLIRGEVTLAKKYLDLLAAMPFYKDWACRYATYLVHPELMDKDPELSDKYMLVEKRDRLSLSVPVDSLWSGYNLPDHRIGWEYRGCYYLLGKKLDAFGRFLEETPFMKGEPIPRHFQEAGLLLADKDSISLSSYSIQPEIVDRYREFKQVLGRSANQVDVSSMYRQFGDTYWYYYYFKIFKGEE
;
A
#
# COMPACT_ATOMS: atom_id res chain seq x y z
N MET A 1 18.33 34.78 5.85
CA MET A 1 18.02 33.74 6.86
C MET A 1 19.20 33.69 7.82
N ASN A 2 18.97 33.65 9.14
CA ASN A 2 20.07 33.55 10.11
C ASN A 2 20.61 32.10 10.12
N TRP A 3 21.90 31.88 10.38
CA TRP A 3 22.53 30.55 10.51
C TRP A 3 21.70 29.58 11.35
N LYS A 4 21.15 30.04 12.49
CA LYS A 4 20.28 29.23 13.37
C LYS A 4 19.01 28.71 12.66
N GLN A 5 18.43 29.51 11.77
CA GLN A 5 17.25 29.13 10.98
C GLN A 5 17.64 28.13 9.89
N THR A 6 18.76 28.35 9.22
CA THR A 6 19.28 27.41 8.21
C THR A 6 19.58 26.05 8.82
N LEU A 7 20.22 26.03 9.99
CA LEU A 7 20.51 24.81 10.74
C LEU A 7 19.22 24.09 11.15
N PHE A 8 18.23 24.82 11.67
CA PHE A 8 16.94 24.25 12.06
C PHE A 8 16.23 23.58 10.88
N TRP A 9 16.09 24.29 9.75
CA TRP A 9 15.43 23.73 8.57
C TRP A 9 16.20 22.55 7.99
N SER A 10 17.54 22.60 7.97
CA SER A 10 18.37 21.47 7.53
C SER A 10 18.16 20.23 8.40
N PHE A 11 18.10 20.42 9.73
CA PHE A 11 17.80 19.34 10.65
C PHE A 11 16.37 18.81 10.48
N SER A 12 15.37 19.69 10.32
CA SER A 12 13.98 19.27 10.05
C SER A 12 13.86 18.50 8.74
N THR A 13 14.55 18.92 7.68
CA THR A 13 14.60 18.20 6.41
C THR A 13 15.21 16.82 6.59
N ALA A 14 16.36 16.71 7.26
CA ALA A 14 16.99 15.42 7.52
C ALA A 14 16.10 14.49 8.37
N ALA A 15 15.42 15.04 9.39
CA ALA A 15 14.53 14.27 10.25
C ALA A 15 13.29 13.75 9.52
N ILE A 16 12.61 14.59 8.72
CA ILE A 16 11.45 14.18 7.91
C ILE A 16 11.88 13.17 6.84
N PHE A 17 13.01 13.41 6.19
CA PHE A 17 13.58 12.48 5.21
C PHE A 17 13.85 11.11 5.81
N TYR A 18 14.54 11.06 6.96
CA TYR A 18 14.85 9.81 7.64
C TYR A 18 13.60 9.11 8.17
N TYR A 19 12.61 9.86 8.66
CA TYR A 19 11.31 9.31 9.03
C TYR A 19 10.65 8.57 7.86
N PHE A 20 10.63 9.18 6.67
CA PHE A 20 10.07 8.53 5.48
C PHE A 20 10.94 7.38 4.93
N LEU A 21 12.26 7.41 5.13
CA LEU A 21 13.10 6.25 4.85
C LEU A 21 12.71 5.05 5.72
N LEU A 22 12.40 5.28 7.00
CA LEU A 22 12.02 4.21 7.93
C LEU A 22 10.59 3.70 7.72
N PHE A 23 9.64 4.60 7.42
CA PHE A 23 8.20 4.27 7.48
C PHE A 23 7.41 4.57 6.19
N GLY A 24 7.99 5.29 5.23
CA GLY A 24 7.27 5.76 4.03
C GLY A 24 7.62 5.01 2.75
N VAL A 25 8.84 4.47 2.63
CA VAL A 25 9.41 3.90 1.38
C VAL A 25 8.43 2.96 0.67
N PHE A 26 8.01 1.88 1.33
CA PHE A 26 7.14 0.90 0.69
C PHE A 26 5.68 1.36 0.60
N VAL A 27 5.22 2.19 1.54
CA VAL A 27 3.87 2.77 1.51
C VAL A 27 3.66 3.59 0.25
N PHE A 28 4.64 4.42 -0.12
CA PHE A 28 4.54 5.24 -1.33
C PHE A 28 4.49 4.38 -2.59
N VAL A 29 5.28 3.31 -2.66
CA VAL A 29 5.18 2.34 -3.77
C VAL A 29 3.80 1.70 -3.82
N GLY A 30 3.24 1.28 -2.67
CA GLY A 30 1.88 0.75 -2.59
C GLY A 30 0.81 1.74 -3.07
N GLN A 31 0.96 3.03 -2.72
CA GLN A 31 0.06 4.10 -3.17
C GLN A 31 0.10 4.31 -4.69
N GLU A 32 1.25 4.10 -5.33
CA GLU A 32 1.40 4.13 -6.79
C GLU A 32 0.65 2.98 -7.45
N GLU A 33 0.81 1.76 -6.93
CA GLU A 33 0.11 0.61 -7.50
C GLU A 33 -1.42 0.72 -7.39
N MET A 34 -1.92 1.44 -6.39
CA MET A 34 -3.34 1.67 -6.17
C MET A 34 -3.95 2.77 -7.04
N GLN A 35 -3.18 3.44 -7.90
CA GLN A 35 -3.66 4.58 -8.68
C GLN A 35 -3.14 4.54 -10.11
N LEU A 36 -3.99 4.88 -11.07
CA LEU A 36 -3.62 4.95 -12.47
C LEU A 36 -3.60 6.40 -12.94
N PHE A 37 -2.46 6.85 -13.45
CA PHE A 37 -2.34 8.14 -14.12
C PHE A 37 -1.76 7.97 -15.53
N ILE A 38 -2.59 8.27 -16.53
CA ILE A 38 -2.17 8.24 -17.94
C ILE A 38 -1.83 9.69 -18.34
N PRO A 39 -0.56 10.00 -18.68
CA PRO A 39 -0.12 11.38 -18.92
C PRO A 39 -0.49 11.87 -20.33
N GLU A 40 -1.74 11.62 -20.71
CA GLU A 40 -2.31 12.00 -22.00
C GLU A 40 -3.30 13.15 -21.85
N TRP A 41 -3.36 14.04 -22.84
CA TRP A 41 -4.23 15.23 -22.75
C TRP A 41 -5.71 14.88 -22.59
N TRP A 42 -6.17 13.81 -23.26
CA TRP A 42 -7.57 13.37 -23.17
C TRP A 42 -7.95 12.92 -21.76
N TYR A 43 -7.01 12.35 -21.00
CA TYR A 43 -7.19 11.94 -19.62
C TYR A 43 -7.09 13.16 -18.69
N ILE A 44 -6.05 13.99 -18.87
CA ILE A 44 -5.80 15.17 -18.03
C ILE A 44 -6.97 16.17 -18.08
N ARG A 45 -7.53 16.42 -19.27
CA ARG A 45 -8.63 17.38 -19.44
C ARG A 45 -9.91 16.98 -18.69
N GLU A 46 -10.16 15.68 -18.48
CA GLU A 46 -11.34 15.21 -17.73
C GLU A 46 -11.32 15.69 -16.28
N PHE A 47 -10.13 15.77 -15.68
CA PHE A 47 -9.96 16.21 -14.31
C PHE A 47 -9.76 17.72 -14.23
N LEU A 48 -8.95 18.32 -15.11
CA LEU A 48 -8.51 19.72 -15.01
C LEU A 48 -9.67 20.73 -14.97
N PHE A 49 -10.78 20.44 -15.66
CA PHE A 49 -11.95 21.32 -15.71
C PHE A 49 -12.93 21.13 -14.53
N GLN A 50 -12.66 20.21 -13.61
CA GLN A 50 -13.43 20.04 -12.38
C GLN A 50 -12.83 20.91 -11.25
N PRO A 51 -13.63 21.42 -10.30
CA PRO A 51 -13.08 22.15 -9.15
C PRO A 51 -12.14 21.26 -8.32
N GLY A 52 -10.89 21.71 -8.12
CA GLY A 52 -9.85 20.88 -7.50
C GLY A 52 -9.08 20.00 -8.47
N GLY A 53 -9.44 20.05 -9.75
CA GLY A 53 -8.86 19.27 -10.84
C GLY A 53 -7.36 19.45 -11.01
N PHE A 54 -6.84 20.66 -10.79
CA PHE A 54 -5.40 20.89 -10.84
C PHE A 54 -4.65 20.07 -9.78
N CYS A 55 -5.14 20.05 -8.53
CA CYS A 55 -4.53 19.22 -7.49
C CYS A 55 -4.66 17.73 -7.81
N ALA A 56 -5.77 17.32 -8.42
CA ALA A 56 -5.98 15.95 -8.90
C ALA A 56 -4.91 15.53 -9.91
N VAL A 57 -4.70 16.34 -10.95
CA VAL A 57 -3.70 16.07 -11.99
C VAL A 57 -2.28 16.16 -11.44
N ALA A 58 -1.97 17.22 -10.68
CA ALA A 58 -0.63 17.42 -10.13
C ALA A 58 -0.25 16.30 -9.14
N GLY A 59 -1.18 15.86 -8.30
CA GLY A 59 -0.94 14.78 -7.36
C GLY A 59 -0.75 13.43 -8.05
N GLN A 60 -1.59 13.11 -9.03
CA GLN A 60 -1.44 11.89 -9.85
C GLN A 60 -0.13 11.89 -10.66
N TRP A 61 0.29 13.03 -11.18
CA TRP A 61 1.59 13.18 -11.84
C TRP A 61 2.76 12.92 -10.88
N ILE A 62 2.69 13.41 -9.65
CA ILE A 62 3.69 13.13 -8.61
C ILE A 62 3.73 11.63 -8.28
N ILE A 63 2.56 10.98 -8.17
CA ILE A 63 2.43 9.56 -7.82
C ILE A 63 3.14 8.64 -8.82
N GLN A 64 3.22 8.99 -10.11
CA GLN A 64 3.99 8.18 -11.08
C GLN A 64 5.44 7.94 -10.62
N TYR A 65 6.05 8.95 -9.99
CA TYR A 65 7.43 8.84 -9.49
C TYR A 65 7.57 7.98 -8.24
N TYR A 66 6.47 7.54 -7.62
CA TYR A 66 6.52 6.71 -6.42
C TYR A 66 6.89 5.27 -6.72
N ARG A 67 6.85 4.87 -8.00
CA ARG A 67 7.43 3.62 -8.48
C ARG A 67 8.89 3.47 -8.04
N GLN A 68 9.63 4.59 -8.00
CA GLN A 68 10.97 4.67 -7.43
C GLN A 68 10.87 5.12 -5.95
N PRO A 69 11.28 4.30 -4.97
CA PRO A 69 11.15 4.63 -3.56
C PRO A 69 11.77 5.97 -3.13
N MET A 70 12.97 6.28 -3.64
CA MET A 70 13.74 7.44 -3.18
C MET A 70 13.16 8.76 -3.68
N SER A 71 12.62 8.81 -4.90
CA SER A 71 11.96 10.01 -5.43
C SER A 71 10.73 10.37 -4.62
N ALA A 72 9.92 9.38 -4.22
CA ALA A 72 8.76 9.61 -3.36
C ALA A 72 9.14 10.27 -2.03
N VAL A 73 10.18 9.75 -1.38
CA VAL A 73 10.69 10.26 -0.10
C VAL A 73 11.18 11.71 -0.25
N VAL A 74 11.95 12.00 -1.31
CA VAL A 74 12.44 13.36 -1.58
C VAL A 74 11.28 14.32 -1.84
N LEU A 75 10.33 13.95 -2.70
CA LEU A 75 9.20 14.81 -3.07
C LEU A 75 8.34 15.15 -1.85
N HIS A 76 7.96 14.15 -1.04
CA HIS A 76 7.22 14.39 0.20
C HIS A 76 7.99 15.27 1.19
N THR A 77 9.29 15.02 1.36
CA THR A 77 10.13 15.83 2.25
C THR A 77 10.14 17.30 1.80
N VAL A 78 10.34 17.56 0.51
CA VAL A 78 10.37 18.91 -0.06
C VAL A 78 9.02 19.62 0.13
N LEU A 79 7.91 18.93 -0.17
CA LEU A 79 6.56 19.49 0.01
C LEU A 79 6.29 19.87 1.47
N LEU A 80 6.58 18.97 2.42
CA LEU A 80 6.28 19.18 3.84
C LEU A 80 7.19 20.22 4.50
N VAL A 81 8.50 20.23 4.17
CA VAL A 81 9.41 21.28 4.62
C VAL A 81 9.01 22.64 4.02
N GLY A 82 8.59 22.66 2.75
CA GLY A 82 8.03 23.84 2.10
C GLY A 82 6.81 24.40 2.85
N CYS A 83 5.87 23.52 3.25
CA CYS A 83 4.73 23.90 4.09
C CYS A 83 5.20 24.53 5.42
N GLY A 84 6.12 23.88 6.13
CA GLY A 84 6.66 24.40 7.39
C GLY A 84 7.28 25.77 7.24
N PHE A 85 8.10 25.97 6.20
CA PHE A 85 8.73 27.25 5.92
C PHE A 85 7.70 28.36 5.65
N MET A 86 6.64 28.07 4.89
CA MET A 86 5.57 29.04 4.63
C MET A 86 4.76 29.36 5.90
N VAL A 87 4.42 28.36 6.71
CA VAL A 87 3.77 28.56 8.02
C VAL A 87 4.65 29.45 8.90
N TYR A 88 5.95 29.17 8.98
CA TYR A 88 6.90 30.01 9.72
C TYR A 88 6.90 31.47 9.26
N ARG A 89 6.89 31.71 7.94
CA ARG A 89 6.81 33.07 7.38
C ARG A 89 5.52 33.78 7.76
N ILE A 90 4.40 33.07 7.81
CA ILE A 90 3.11 33.62 8.25
C ILE A 90 3.18 34.00 9.74
N LEU A 91 3.74 33.13 10.59
CA LEU A 91 3.83 33.37 12.04
C LEU A 91 4.75 34.54 12.40
N ARG A 92 5.81 34.77 11.62
CA ARG A 92 6.70 35.93 11.82
C ARG A 92 6.02 37.29 11.65
N CYS A 93 4.81 37.34 11.08
CA CYS A 93 4.03 38.58 11.04
C CYS A 93 3.49 38.99 12.41
N PHE A 94 3.48 38.10 13.40
CA PHE A 94 2.96 38.37 14.74
C PHE A 94 4.05 38.58 15.78
N SER A 95 5.19 37.88 15.67
CA SER A 95 6.35 38.08 16.55
C SER A 95 7.65 37.58 15.92
N ASP A 96 8.79 37.96 16.51
CA ASP A 96 10.13 37.55 16.06
C ASP A 96 10.80 36.52 16.98
N LYS A 97 10.00 35.80 17.78
CA LYS A 97 10.51 34.85 18.77
C LYS A 97 11.05 33.57 18.12
N THR A 98 12.07 32.97 18.72
CA THR A 98 12.72 31.76 18.19
C THR A 98 11.84 30.51 18.27
N TYR A 99 10.96 30.41 19.27
CA TYR A 99 10.06 29.26 19.44
C TYR A 99 9.05 29.09 18.29
N LEU A 100 8.86 30.11 17.45
CA LEU A 100 8.02 30.03 16.25
C LEU A 100 8.49 28.98 15.24
N LEU A 101 9.79 28.65 15.24
CA LEU A 101 10.32 27.57 14.42
C LEU A 101 9.69 26.22 14.80
N PHE A 102 9.69 25.88 16.09
CA PHE A 102 9.05 24.67 16.60
C PHE A 102 7.54 24.70 16.40
N LEU A 103 6.91 25.85 16.65
CA LEU A 103 5.48 26.03 16.50
C LEU A 103 5.03 25.83 15.04
N SER A 104 5.84 26.25 14.06
CA SER A 104 5.57 26.04 12.64
C SER A 104 5.61 24.58 12.19
N LEU A 105 6.28 23.70 12.95
CA LEU A 105 6.31 22.28 12.65
C LEU A 105 5.06 21.53 13.10
N LEU A 106 4.26 22.06 14.04
CA LEU A 106 3.09 21.32 14.56
C LEU A 106 2.08 20.95 13.46
N PRO A 107 1.65 21.86 12.56
CA PRO A 107 0.78 21.48 11.44
C PRO A 107 1.47 20.53 10.45
N VAL A 108 2.80 20.63 10.30
CA VAL A 108 3.58 19.77 9.39
C VAL A 108 3.68 18.34 9.92
N LEU A 109 3.90 18.16 11.22
CA LEU A 109 3.94 16.83 11.85
C LEU A 109 2.61 16.09 11.68
N TYR A 110 1.48 16.80 11.72
CA TYR A 110 0.20 16.21 11.36
C TYR A 110 0.18 15.71 9.90
N LEU A 111 0.67 16.50 8.94
CA LEU A 111 0.79 16.05 7.54
C LEU A 111 1.79 14.90 7.37
N VAL A 112 2.88 14.85 8.14
CA VAL A 112 3.84 13.73 8.15
C VAL A 112 3.13 12.43 8.55
N LYS A 113 2.35 12.45 9.64
CA LYS A 113 1.53 11.31 10.06
C LYS A 113 0.53 10.92 8.97
N MET A 114 -0.17 11.90 8.38
CA MET A 114 -1.17 11.62 7.34
C MET A 114 -0.54 11.08 6.05
N SER A 115 0.69 11.46 5.71
CA SER A 115 1.38 11.00 4.49
C SER A 115 1.65 9.49 4.47
N ILE A 116 1.82 8.85 5.64
CA ILE A 116 1.99 7.40 5.75
C ILE A 116 0.66 6.62 5.81
N HIS A 117 -0.48 7.32 5.88
CA HIS A 117 -1.78 6.66 5.76
C HIS A 117 -2.09 6.37 4.29
N GLY A 118 -2.32 5.10 3.96
CA GLY A 118 -2.64 4.68 2.59
C GLY A 118 -3.91 5.32 1.99
N GLU A 119 -4.78 5.94 2.82
CA GLU A 119 -5.95 6.68 2.35
C GLU A 119 -5.69 8.12 1.92
N TYR A 120 -4.61 8.69 2.41
CA TYR A 120 -4.26 10.07 2.12
C TYR A 120 -3.62 10.18 0.74
N LEU A 121 -4.04 11.19 -0.02
CA LEU A 121 -3.51 11.46 -1.34
C LEU A 121 -2.61 12.69 -1.31
N VAL A 122 -1.50 12.64 -2.05
CA VAL A 122 -0.53 13.74 -2.14
C VAL A 122 -1.15 15.03 -2.69
N ASP A 123 -2.22 14.92 -3.46
CA ASP A 123 -3.12 16.00 -3.86
C ASP A 123 -3.48 16.95 -2.73
N GLY A 124 -3.76 16.39 -1.55
CA GLY A 124 -4.11 17.15 -0.37
C GLY A 124 -2.97 18.03 0.09
N THR A 125 -1.73 17.52 -0.04
CA THR A 125 -0.51 18.26 0.30
C THR A 125 -0.22 19.31 -0.76
N VAL A 126 -0.40 19.01 -2.05
CA VAL A 126 -0.29 19.98 -3.15
C VAL A 126 -1.26 21.15 -2.94
N GLY A 127 -2.53 20.84 -2.63
CA GLY A 127 -3.54 21.85 -2.30
C GLY A 127 -3.14 22.71 -1.10
N VAL A 128 -2.62 22.10 -0.03
CA VAL A 128 -2.12 22.83 1.15
C VAL A 128 -0.95 23.76 0.78
N VAL A 129 -0.02 23.31 -0.06
CA VAL A 129 1.09 24.15 -0.56
C VAL A 129 0.54 25.36 -1.32
N LEU A 130 -0.42 25.17 -2.23
CA LEU A 130 -1.06 26.27 -2.96
C LEU A 130 -1.79 27.26 -2.04
N MET A 131 -2.53 26.74 -1.05
CA MET A 131 -3.19 27.55 -0.02
C MET A 131 -2.17 28.40 0.76
N LEU A 132 -1.07 27.79 1.22
CA LEU A 132 -0.02 28.48 1.98
C LEU A 132 0.75 29.50 1.12
N LEU A 133 0.95 29.22 -0.16
CA LEU A 133 1.54 30.15 -1.12
C LEU A 133 0.64 31.38 -1.28
N ALA A 134 -0.67 31.19 -1.48
CA ALA A 134 -1.63 32.30 -1.56
C ALA A 134 -1.64 33.12 -0.26
N LEU A 135 -1.72 32.46 0.92
CA LEU A 135 -1.64 33.16 2.20
C LEU A 135 -0.33 33.94 2.35
N SER A 136 0.79 33.40 1.90
CA SER A 136 2.11 34.06 1.94
C SER A 136 2.18 35.29 1.01
N VAL A 137 1.54 35.24 -0.17
CA VAL A 137 1.44 36.40 -1.09
C VAL A 137 0.56 37.49 -0.49
N SER A 138 -0.53 37.10 0.17
CA SER A 138 -1.44 38.01 0.85
C SER A 138 -0.74 38.90 1.90
N LEU A 139 0.39 38.43 2.44
CA LEU A 139 1.21 39.19 3.40
C LEU A 139 1.72 40.52 2.84
N LYS A 140 1.82 40.68 1.51
CA LYS A 140 2.31 41.92 0.88
C LYS A 140 1.24 42.98 0.69
N VAL A 141 -0.04 42.63 0.78
CA VAL A 141 -1.16 43.55 0.54
C VAL A 141 -1.45 44.36 1.81
N ARG A 142 -1.73 45.67 1.67
CA ARG A 142 -2.00 46.57 2.83
C ARG A 142 -3.19 47.51 2.65
N ARG A 143 -3.55 47.87 1.42
CA ARG A 143 -4.65 48.80 1.14
C ARG A 143 -5.99 48.06 1.21
N ALA A 144 -7.00 48.64 1.87
CA ALA A 144 -8.29 47.98 2.09
C ALA A 144 -8.98 47.48 0.80
N GLY A 145 -9.03 48.30 -0.25
CA GLY A 145 -9.58 47.87 -1.54
C GLY A 145 -8.82 46.68 -2.15
N SER A 146 -7.49 46.70 -2.09
CA SER A 146 -6.65 45.59 -2.55
C SER A 146 -6.78 44.33 -1.69
N ILE A 147 -7.02 44.47 -0.38
CA ILE A 147 -7.27 43.34 0.53
C ILE A 147 -8.56 42.60 0.15
N ALA A 148 -9.63 43.35 -0.10
CA ALA A 148 -10.91 42.78 -0.54
C ALA A 148 -10.80 42.14 -1.92
N GLY A 149 -10.24 42.88 -2.90
CA GLY A 149 -10.05 42.38 -4.27
C GLY A 149 -9.18 41.14 -4.31
N TYR A 150 -8.05 41.13 -3.59
CA TYR A 150 -7.19 39.96 -3.47
C TYR A 150 -7.92 38.79 -2.80
N GLY A 151 -8.62 39.03 -1.69
CA GLY A 151 -9.35 37.97 -0.98
C GLY A 151 -10.39 37.29 -1.87
N ILE A 152 -11.22 38.06 -2.57
CA ILE A 152 -12.24 37.51 -3.48
C ILE A 152 -11.59 36.77 -4.65
N ALA A 153 -10.64 37.41 -5.34
CA ALA A 153 -9.99 36.83 -6.52
C ALA A 153 -9.20 35.57 -6.18
N SER A 154 -8.45 35.57 -5.08
CA SER A 154 -7.68 34.40 -4.64
C SER A 154 -8.55 33.24 -4.18
N THR A 155 -9.68 33.49 -3.50
CA THR A 155 -10.63 32.43 -3.14
C THR A 155 -11.24 31.77 -4.37
N LEU A 156 -11.69 32.57 -5.36
CA LEU A 156 -12.25 32.04 -6.61
C LEU A 156 -11.19 31.27 -7.41
N PHE A 157 -9.99 31.82 -7.52
CA PHE A 157 -8.87 31.17 -8.20
C PHE A 157 -8.48 29.84 -7.53
N LEU A 158 -8.37 29.82 -6.20
CA LEU A 158 -8.11 28.60 -5.45
C LEU A 158 -9.24 27.58 -5.53
N CYS A 159 -10.50 28.01 -5.69
CA CYS A 159 -11.60 27.08 -5.89
C CYS A 159 -11.41 26.27 -7.18
N GLY A 160 -10.99 26.91 -8.26
CA GLY A 160 -10.65 26.20 -9.50
C GLY A 160 -9.53 25.17 -9.29
N LEU A 161 -8.46 25.57 -8.59
CA LEU A 161 -7.28 24.71 -8.41
C LEU A 161 -7.45 23.60 -7.35
N THR A 162 -8.11 23.91 -6.24
CA THR A 162 -8.11 23.10 -5.00
C THR A 162 -9.50 22.68 -4.52
N GLY A 163 -10.58 23.16 -5.16
CA GLY A 163 -11.95 22.84 -4.80
C GLY A 163 -12.35 23.42 -3.44
N LEU A 164 -12.92 22.58 -2.57
CA LEU A 164 -13.42 22.97 -1.24
C LEU A 164 -12.34 23.46 -0.27
N LEU A 165 -11.06 23.19 -0.52
CA LEU A 165 -9.97 23.75 0.29
C LEU A 165 -9.96 25.29 0.25
N SER A 166 -10.51 25.90 -0.81
CA SER A 166 -10.69 27.35 -0.92
C SER A 166 -11.55 27.94 0.21
N VAL A 167 -12.49 27.17 0.78
CA VAL A 167 -13.31 27.59 1.93
C VAL A 167 -12.46 27.68 3.20
N CYS A 168 -11.60 26.67 3.44
CA CYS A 168 -10.65 26.69 4.54
C CYS A 168 -9.63 27.84 4.38
N TYR A 169 -9.19 28.10 3.15
CA TYR A 169 -8.34 29.25 2.83
C TYR A 169 -9.01 30.58 3.19
N ALA A 170 -10.25 30.79 2.77
CA ALA A 170 -10.98 32.03 3.05
C ALA A 170 -11.15 32.26 4.55
N PHE A 171 -11.49 31.20 5.30
CA PHE A 171 -11.52 31.23 6.76
C PHE A 171 -10.16 31.60 7.37
N LEU A 172 -9.07 30.97 6.95
CA LEU A 172 -7.73 31.32 7.42
C LEU A 172 -7.32 32.74 7.07
N TYR A 173 -7.60 33.19 5.84
CA TYR A 173 -7.28 34.52 5.37
C TYR A 173 -7.98 35.60 6.21
N THR A 174 -9.28 35.43 6.46
CA THR A 174 -10.03 36.35 7.34
C THR A 174 -9.50 36.36 8.76
N LEU A 175 -9.25 35.18 9.36
CA LEU A 175 -8.72 35.11 10.71
C LEU A 175 -7.34 35.78 10.82
N LEU A 176 -6.42 35.47 9.90
CA LEU A 176 -5.09 36.07 9.88
C LEU A 176 -5.19 37.59 9.68
N ALA A 177 -6.12 38.08 8.85
CA ALA A 177 -6.37 39.50 8.69
C ALA A 177 -6.92 40.15 9.98
N LEU A 178 -7.81 39.48 10.72
CA LEU A 178 -8.31 39.93 12.02
C LEU A 178 -7.18 40.09 13.04
N LEU A 179 -6.27 39.11 13.10
CA LEU A 179 -5.15 39.11 14.04
C LEU A 179 -4.06 40.13 13.68
N ARG A 180 -3.89 40.39 12.38
CA ARG A 180 -2.80 41.22 11.83
C ARG A 180 -3.14 42.69 11.69
N TYR A 181 -4.30 43.02 11.10
CA TYR A 181 -4.64 44.41 10.80
C TYR A 181 -5.24 45.13 12.00
N LYS A 182 -4.85 46.40 12.17
CA LYS A 182 -5.33 47.25 13.27
C LYS A 182 -6.68 47.92 12.95
N THR A 183 -6.89 48.33 11.69
CA THR A 183 -8.07 49.12 11.31
C THR A 183 -9.27 48.23 10.98
N SER A 184 -10.45 48.54 11.52
CA SER A 184 -11.70 47.81 11.26
C SER A 184 -12.05 47.74 9.77
N ARG A 185 -11.76 48.80 9.00
CA ARG A 185 -11.96 48.82 7.54
C ARG A 185 -11.14 47.75 6.80
N GLN A 186 -9.91 47.47 7.24
CA GLN A 186 -9.07 46.41 6.64
C GLN A 186 -9.58 45.02 7.02
N ARG A 187 -10.06 44.86 8.27
CA ARG A 187 -10.66 43.61 8.75
C ARG A 187 -11.93 43.26 8.00
N LEU A 188 -12.83 44.23 7.84
CA LEU A 188 -14.06 44.08 7.05
C LEU A 188 -13.75 43.82 5.57
N ALA A 189 -12.74 44.50 5.01
CA ALA A 189 -12.32 44.24 3.63
C ALA A 189 -11.83 42.79 3.44
N ALA A 190 -11.11 42.21 4.41
CA ALA A 190 -10.71 40.81 4.33
C ALA A 190 -11.90 39.85 4.41
N ALA A 191 -12.91 40.18 5.24
CA ALA A 191 -14.13 39.38 5.37
C ALA A 191 -14.92 39.23 4.07
N ALA A 192 -14.70 40.11 3.08
CA ALA A 192 -15.33 40.01 1.77
C ALA A 192 -15.03 38.68 1.04
N CYS A 193 -13.91 38.01 1.34
CA CYS A 193 -13.61 36.70 0.75
C CYS A 193 -14.52 35.57 1.26
N LEU A 194 -15.28 35.78 2.35
CA LEU A 194 -16.26 34.81 2.84
C LEU A 194 -17.49 34.74 1.95
N ILE A 195 -17.79 35.79 1.18
CA ILE A 195 -18.92 35.82 0.23
C ILE A 195 -18.76 34.72 -0.83
N PRO A 196 -17.66 34.68 -1.63
CA PRO A 196 -17.46 33.57 -2.57
C PRO A 196 -17.27 32.22 -1.85
N ALA A 197 -16.66 32.19 -0.66
CA ALA A 197 -16.49 30.93 0.07
C ALA A 197 -17.83 30.32 0.50
N LEU A 198 -18.77 31.14 0.98
CA LEU A 198 -20.12 30.70 1.34
C LEU A 198 -20.88 30.23 0.09
N PHE A 199 -20.75 30.93 -1.03
CA PHE A 199 -21.32 30.50 -2.30
C PHE A 199 -20.76 29.14 -2.72
N ILE A 200 -19.44 28.95 -2.71
CA ILE A 200 -18.79 27.67 -3.07
C ILE A 200 -19.28 26.53 -2.16
N TYR A 201 -19.41 26.79 -0.86
CA TYR A 201 -19.86 25.78 0.09
C TYR A 201 -21.33 25.38 -0.15
N LEU A 202 -22.23 26.36 -0.24
CA LEU A 202 -23.68 26.13 -0.42
C LEU A 202 -24.02 25.54 -1.79
N PHE A 203 -23.29 25.92 -2.84
CA PHE A 203 -23.52 25.46 -4.21
C PHE A 203 -22.50 24.40 -4.66
N SER A 204 -21.82 23.73 -3.73
CA SER A 204 -20.81 22.71 -4.01
C SER A 204 -21.34 21.58 -4.91
N GLY A 205 -22.56 21.11 -4.68
CA GLY A 205 -23.21 20.12 -5.54
C GLY A 205 -23.45 20.58 -6.97
N TRP A 206 -23.82 21.86 -7.18
CA TRP A 206 -23.99 22.44 -8.52
C TRP A 206 -22.66 22.60 -9.26
N LEU A 207 -21.58 22.86 -8.51
CA LEU A 207 -20.22 22.94 -9.05
C LEU A 207 -19.62 21.56 -9.39
N GLY A 208 -20.38 20.47 -9.22
CA GLY A 208 -19.90 19.11 -9.47
C GLY A 208 -18.95 18.59 -8.40
N ILE A 209 -18.94 19.19 -7.20
CA ILE A 209 -18.19 18.67 -6.05
C ILE A 209 -19.08 17.68 -5.30
N PRO A 210 -18.75 16.38 -5.33
CA PRO A 210 -19.69 15.33 -4.94
C PRO A 210 -19.94 15.22 -3.43
N VAL A 211 -19.03 15.75 -2.61
CA VAL A 211 -19.05 15.56 -1.15
C VAL A 211 -18.87 16.91 -0.45
N PRO A 212 -19.74 17.29 0.51
CA PRO A 212 -19.58 18.50 1.30
C PRO A 212 -18.43 18.37 2.32
N LEU A 213 -17.85 19.51 2.72
CA LEU A 213 -16.72 19.54 3.65
C LEU A 213 -17.07 18.96 5.05
N SER A 214 -18.34 19.03 5.46
CA SER A 214 -18.84 18.51 6.74
C SER A 214 -18.61 17.01 6.91
N ASP A 215 -18.67 16.26 5.82
CA ASP A 215 -18.67 14.79 5.89
C ASP A 215 -17.29 14.24 6.26
N GLY A 216 -16.23 15.06 6.18
CA GLY A 216 -14.91 14.72 6.71
C GLY A 216 -14.89 14.50 8.23
N TRP A 217 -15.94 14.92 8.95
CA TRP A 217 -16.09 14.72 10.40
C TRP A 217 -16.93 13.50 10.77
N MET A 218 -17.54 12.80 9.80
CA MET A 218 -18.29 11.59 10.11
C MET A 218 -17.35 10.51 10.65
N PRO A 219 -17.76 9.73 11.68
CA PRO A 219 -16.91 8.67 12.20
C PRO A 219 -16.59 7.65 11.12
N GLU A 220 -15.37 7.10 11.16
CA GLU A 220 -14.89 6.19 10.10
C GLU A 220 -15.77 4.96 9.89
N ALA A 221 -16.52 4.54 10.91
CA ALA A 221 -17.44 3.41 10.84
C ALA A 221 -18.69 3.67 9.97
N TYR A 222 -19.05 4.93 9.73
CA TYR A 222 -20.20 5.32 8.91
C TYR A 222 -19.85 5.57 7.44
N LEU A 223 -18.56 5.55 7.10
CA LEU A 223 -18.07 5.65 5.73
C LEU A 223 -17.90 4.22 5.21
N GLU A 224 -18.71 3.79 4.25
CA GLU A 224 -18.65 2.44 3.67
C GLU A 224 -17.24 2.07 3.15
N ILE A 225 -17.03 0.75 3.03
CA ILE A 225 -15.75 0.03 2.94
C ILE A 225 -14.84 0.51 1.79
N GLN A 226 -15.36 1.15 0.75
CA GLN A 226 -14.57 1.73 -0.33
C GLN A 226 -14.46 3.25 -0.18
N ARG A 227 -13.55 3.65 0.71
CA ARG A 227 -13.26 5.05 1.07
C ARG A 227 -12.98 5.89 -0.17
N LEU A 228 -13.94 6.71 -0.59
CA LEU A 228 -13.67 7.82 -1.50
C LEU A 228 -12.60 8.72 -0.86
N PRO A 229 -11.42 8.92 -1.48
CA PRO A 229 -10.31 9.63 -0.83
C PRO A 229 -10.65 11.06 -0.34
N HIS A 230 -11.69 11.67 -0.92
CA HIS A 230 -12.19 12.99 -0.60
C HIS A 230 -12.56 13.18 0.88
N TYR A 231 -13.25 12.21 1.51
CA TYR A 231 -13.63 12.31 2.93
C TYR A 231 -12.42 12.46 3.85
N TYR A 232 -11.41 11.60 3.61
CA TYR A 232 -10.18 11.60 4.38
C TYR A 232 -9.37 12.90 4.14
N MET A 233 -9.31 13.37 2.89
CA MET A 233 -8.64 14.62 2.56
C MET A 233 -9.28 15.82 3.27
N TYR A 234 -10.60 15.91 3.31
CA TYR A 234 -11.31 17.01 3.97
C TYR A 234 -11.06 17.03 5.46
N ARG A 235 -11.03 15.86 6.12
CA ARG A 235 -10.61 15.73 7.52
C ARG A 235 -9.20 16.28 7.74
N VAL A 236 -8.25 15.89 6.89
CA VAL A 236 -6.87 16.37 7.00
C VAL A 236 -6.80 17.90 6.83
N TRP A 237 -7.53 18.45 5.85
CA TRP A 237 -7.56 19.88 5.60
C TRP A 237 -8.17 20.69 6.74
N THR A 238 -9.26 20.21 7.36
CA THR A 238 -9.89 20.90 8.49
C THR A 238 -8.99 20.89 9.72
N PHE A 239 -8.41 19.73 10.10
CA PHE A 239 -7.46 19.66 11.22
C PHE A 239 -6.18 20.46 10.97
N PHE A 240 -5.64 20.44 9.75
CA PHE A 240 -4.49 21.26 9.39
C PHE A 240 -4.80 22.76 9.52
N THR A 241 -5.98 23.18 9.05
CA THR A 241 -6.48 24.55 9.17
C THR A 241 -6.61 24.97 10.63
N LEU A 242 -7.26 24.16 11.47
CA LEU A 242 -7.39 24.41 12.91
C LEU A 242 -6.03 24.45 13.62
N SER A 243 -5.07 23.64 13.19
CA SER A 243 -3.71 23.65 13.73
C SER A 243 -3.01 24.98 13.42
N ILE A 244 -3.17 25.52 12.19
CA ILE A 244 -2.67 26.86 11.85
C ILE A 244 -3.34 27.94 12.70
N VAL A 245 -4.66 27.84 12.93
CA VAL A 245 -5.38 28.77 13.81
C VAL A 245 -4.77 28.78 15.21
N GLY A 246 -4.61 27.61 15.84
CA GLY A 246 -4.06 27.51 17.19
C GLY A 246 -2.65 28.08 17.29
N VAL A 247 -1.80 27.75 16.32
CA VAL A 247 -0.42 28.22 16.22
C VAL A 247 -0.34 29.74 15.97
N ALA A 248 -1.21 30.30 15.12
CA ALA A 248 -1.29 31.74 14.88
C ALA A 248 -1.77 32.53 16.11
N LEU A 249 -2.79 32.02 16.82
CA LEU A 249 -3.27 32.62 18.07
C LEU A 249 -2.17 32.61 19.13
N PHE A 250 -1.47 31.48 19.30
CA PHE A 250 -0.34 31.37 20.21
C PHE A 250 0.77 32.37 19.86
N ALA A 251 1.15 32.45 18.59
CA ALA A 251 2.16 33.39 18.10
C ALA A 251 1.79 34.87 18.30
N ARG A 252 0.48 35.19 18.36
CA ARG A 252 -0.04 36.55 18.53
C ARG A 252 -0.20 36.98 19.99
N PHE A 253 -0.68 36.09 20.86
CA PHE A 253 -1.06 36.44 22.23
C PHE A 253 0.03 36.18 23.27
N VAL A 254 0.80 35.10 23.12
CA VAL A 254 1.86 34.75 24.10
C VAL A 254 2.94 35.83 24.24
N PRO A 255 3.45 36.44 23.15
CA PRO A 255 4.41 37.54 23.27
C PRO A 255 3.84 38.77 23.98
N VAL A 256 2.55 39.08 23.81
CA VAL A 256 1.90 40.26 24.42
C VAL A 256 1.82 40.11 25.93
N ILE A 257 1.47 38.91 26.40
CA ILE A 257 1.48 38.60 27.83
C ILE A 257 2.94 38.62 28.34
N GLY A 258 3.90 38.19 27.50
CA GLY A 258 5.33 38.02 27.83
C GLY A 258 6.15 39.29 27.81
N GLU A 259 5.61 40.38 27.28
CA GLU A 259 6.26 41.69 27.19
C GLU A 259 6.71 42.20 28.57
N LYS A 260 6.06 41.74 29.65
CA LYS A 260 6.38 42.07 31.04
C LYS A 260 7.40 41.13 31.71
N SER A 261 7.71 39.96 31.13
CA SER A 261 8.61 38.97 31.76
C SER A 261 9.29 38.02 30.77
N LYS A 262 10.64 38.08 30.72
CA LYS A 262 11.48 37.13 29.97
C LYS A 262 11.36 35.68 30.42
N TRP A 263 10.81 35.42 31.62
CA TRP A 263 10.54 34.06 32.09
C TRP A 263 9.47 33.38 31.23
N MET A 264 8.47 34.13 30.77
CA MET A 264 7.36 33.53 30.04
C MET A 264 7.71 33.15 28.59
N ASP A 265 8.69 33.82 27.97
CA ASP A 265 9.28 33.36 26.70
C ASP A 265 9.98 31.99 26.86
N ARG A 266 10.63 31.76 28.01
CA ARG A 266 11.25 30.45 28.32
C ARG A 266 10.20 29.38 28.55
N VAL A 267 9.14 29.70 29.29
CA VAL A 267 7.99 28.79 29.48
C VAL A 267 7.35 28.45 28.14
N ALA A 268 7.10 29.44 27.28
CA ALA A 268 6.53 29.22 25.96
C ALA A 268 7.43 28.32 25.09
N LEU A 269 8.75 28.51 25.12
CA LEU A 269 9.68 27.65 24.41
C LEU A 269 9.62 26.20 24.93
N VAL A 270 9.60 26.01 26.25
CA VAL A 270 9.49 24.67 26.87
C VAL A 270 8.17 24.02 26.47
N VAL A 271 7.05 24.75 26.50
CA VAL A 271 5.74 24.25 26.06
C VAL A 271 5.80 23.84 24.59
N CYS A 272 6.32 24.69 23.70
CA CYS A 272 6.47 24.33 22.27
C CYS A 272 7.34 23.08 22.06
N LEU A 273 8.41 22.93 22.84
CA LEU A 273 9.30 21.77 22.75
C LEU A 273 8.63 20.49 23.26
N ILE A 274 7.90 20.56 24.37
CA ILE A 274 7.09 19.43 24.88
C ILE A 274 6.00 19.07 23.87
N THR A 275 5.27 20.04 23.34
CA THR A 275 4.23 19.78 22.32
C THR A 275 4.84 19.15 21.07
N ALA A 276 5.99 19.64 20.60
CA ALA A 276 6.69 19.04 19.47
C ALA A 276 7.11 17.59 19.75
N LEU A 277 7.66 17.29 20.95
CA LEU A 277 8.01 15.92 21.35
C LEU A 277 6.79 14.99 21.41
N VAL A 278 5.67 15.46 21.95
CA VAL A 278 4.40 14.70 21.98
C VAL A 278 3.89 14.46 20.56
N SER A 279 3.93 15.47 19.69
CA SER A 279 3.54 15.35 18.28
C SER A 279 4.46 14.39 17.51
N ILE A 280 5.76 14.34 17.82
CA ILE A 280 6.68 13.36 17.23
C ILE A 280 6.28 11.93 17.64
N ARG A 281 5.93 11.70 18.92
CA ARG A 281 5.41 10.40 19.36
C ARG A 281 4.11 10.02 18.63
N PHE A 282 3.22 10.99 18.39
CA PHE A 282 2.00 10.77 17.61
C PHE A 282 2.27 10.40 16.15
N CYS A 283 3.38 10.87 15.57
CA CYS A 283 3.79 10.51 14.22
C CYS A 283 4.20 9.03 14.08
N LEU A 284 4.55 8.35 15.18
CA LEU A 284 4.95 6.95 15.09
C LEU A 284 3.83 6.07 14.49
N PRO A 285 4.18 5.10 13.63
CA PRO A 285 3.21 4.20 13.04
C PRO A 285 2.57 3.33 14.12
N GLU A 286 1.30 3.03 13.90
CA GLU A 286 0.49 2.19 14.79
C GLU A 286 0.62 0.73 14.35
N PRO A 287 0.26 -0.26 15.18
CA PRO A 287 0.47 -1.67 14.85
C PRO A 287 -0.13 -2.09 13.50
N TRP A 288 -1.32 -1.58 13.14
CA TRP A 288 -1.92 -1.88 11.84
C TRP A 288 -1.17 -1.21 10.66
N HIS A 289 -0.53 -0.06 10.89
CA HIS A 289 0.31 0.58 9.88
C HIS A 289 1.54 -0.29 9.61
N ALA A 290 2.14 -0.87 10.66
CA ALA A 290 3.26 -1.80 10.51
C ALA A 290 2.88 -3.01 9.66
N GLN A 291 1.67 -3.56 9.85
CA GLN A 291 1.18 -4.63 9.00
C GLN A 291 1.05 -4.20 7.54
N ARG A 292 0.45 -3.03 7.25
CA ARG A 292 0.34 -2.52 5.87
C ARG A 292 1.71 -2.28 5.23
N MET A 293 2.63 -1.62 5.94
CA MET A 293 3.99 -1.37 5.48
C MET A 293 4.71 -2.66 5.09
N MET A 294 4.57 -3.71 5.90
CA MET A 294 5.13 -5.03 5.60
C MET A 294 4.49 -5.65 4.35
N LEU A 295 3.18 -5.49 4.14
CA LEU A 295 2.50 -6.00 2.94
C LEU A 295 3.00 -5.30 1.67
N ASP A 296 3.20 -3.99 1.72
CA ASP A 296 3.74 -3.22 0.60
C ASP A 296 5.19 -3.60 0.30
N GLU A 297 6.00 -3.82 1.34
CA GLU A 297 7.36 -4.29 1.22
C GLU A 297 7.42 -5.67 0.55
N LEU A 298 6.64 -6.65 1.02
CA LEU A 298 6.61 -7.99 0.43
C LEU A 298 6.17 -7.96 -1.03
N SER A 299 5.18 -7.13 -1.35
CA SER A 299 4.72 -7.01 -2.72
C SER A 299 5.73 -6.33 -3.63
N PHE A 300 6.44 -5.33 -3.13
CA PHE A 300 7.57 -4.72 -3.85
C PHE A 300 8.66 -5.76 -4.12
N LEU A 301 9.10 -6.51 -3.10
CA LEU A 301 10.12 -7.54 -3.26
C LEU A 301 9.70 -8.61 -4.26
N ALA A 302 8.44 -9.09 -4.19
CA ALA A 302 7.91 -10.08 -5.12
C ALA A 302 7.90 -9.55 -6.57
N ARG A 303 7.48 -8.31 -6.76
CA ARG A 303 7.46 -7.64 -8.07
C ARG A 303 8.85 -7.45 -8.66
N GLU A 304 9.83 -7.09 -7.84
CA GLU A 304 11.24 -6.99 -8.24
C GLU A 304 11.95 -8.37 -8.25
N ARG A 305 11.19 -9.47 -8.07
CA ARG A 305 11.66 -10.86 -8.08
C ARG A 305 12.79 -11.15 -7.06
N GLN A 306 12.80 -10.42 -5.94
CA GLN A 306 13.74 -10.60 -4.84
C GLN A 306 13.30 -11.72 -3.89
N TRP A 307 13.16 -12.94 -4.44
CA TRP A 307 12.63 -14.11 -3.73
C TRP A 307 13.49 -14.49 -2.51
N ASP A 308 14.81 -14.47 -2.66
CA ASP A 308 15.74 -14.80 -1.58
C ASP A 308 15.60 -13.82 -0.39
N ALA A 309 15.33 -12.54 -0.65
CA ALA A 309 15.11 -11.54 0.40
C ALA A 309 13.84 -11.84 1.22
N ILE A 310 12.77 -12.31 0.57
CA ILE A 310 11.53 -12.73 1.26
C ILE A 310 11.79 -13.98 2.10
N ILE A 311 12.49 -14.98 1.54
CA ILE A 311 12.81 -16.24 2.23
C ILE A 311 13.67 -15.96 3.48
N ASP A 312 14.73 -15.16 3.35
CA ASP A 312 15.65 -14.84 4.44
C ASP A 312 15.00 -13.98 5.52
N LYS A 313 14.01 -13.15 5.17
CA LYS A 313 13.24 -12.37 6.13
C LYS A 313 12.59 -13.23 7.20
N TYR A 314 12.12 -14.43 6.83
CA TYR A 314 11.38 -15.35 7.69
C TYR A 314 12.18 -16.54 8.21
N ARG A 315 13.44 -16.69 7.80
CA ARG A 315 14.31 -17.78 8.25
C ARG A 315 14.46 -17.77 9.78
N GLY A 316 14.03 -18.86 10.44
CA GLY A 316 14.12 -19.02 11.89
C GLY A 316 13.23 -18.07 12.70
N LYS A 317 12.27 -17.39 12.07
CA LYS A 317 11.35 -16.46 12.74
C LYS A 317 9.91 -16.96 12.70
N GLN A 318 9.14 -16.61 13.73
CA GLN A 318 7.72 -16.92 13.77
C GLN A 318 6.95 -16.02 12.80
N ILE A 319 6.05 -16.61 12.03
CA ILE A 319 5.23 -15.93 11.03
C ILE A 319 3.80 -15.87 11.55
N TYR A 320 3.21 -14.68 11.67
CA TYR A 320 1.89 -14.54 12.29
C TYR A 320 0.74 -14.55 11.28
N ASN A 321 0.91 -13.89 10.14
CA ASN A 321 -0.13 -13.62 9.15
C ASN A 321 -0.04 -14.52 7.91
N TYR A 322 -1.20 -14.92 7.38
CA TYR A 322 -1.29 -15.75 6.17
C TYR A 322 -0.67 -15.10 4.94
N VAL A 323 -0.86 -13.79 4.76
CA VAL A 323 -0.33 -13.08 3.57
C VAL A 323 1.19 -13.21 3.47
N SER A 324 1.93 -13.13 4.59
CA SER A 324 3.37 -13.33 4.58
C SER A 324 3.76 -14.76 4.22
N LEU A 325 2.99 -15.75 4.68
CA LEU A 325 3.18 -17.16 4.28
C LEU A 325 2.91 -17.36 2.78
N ASN A 326 1.92 -16.67 2.20
CA ASN A 326 1.64 -16.76 0.77
C ASN A 326 2.80 -16.21 -0.06
N TYR A 327 3.33 -15.03 0.29
CA TYR A 327 4.53 -14.47 -0.37
C TYR A 327 5.78 -15.37 -0.19
N LEU A 328 5.96 -15.95 1.01
CA LEU A 328 7.06 -16.87 1.27
C LEU A 328 6.94 -18.13 0.40
N ASN A 329 5.78 -18.77 0.38
CA ASN A 329 5.56 -20.00 -0.38
C ASN A 329 5.63 -19.74 -1.89
N MET A 330 5.14 -18.59 -2.36
CA MET A 330 5.36 -18.12 -3.74
C MET A 330 6.85 -17.94 -4.06
N SER A 331 7.63 -17.39 -3.12
CA SER A 331 9.07 -17.23 -3.29
C SER A 331 9.78 -18.58 -3.37
N LEU A 332 9.43 -19.54 -2.50
CA LEU A 332 9.95 -20.91 -2.55
C LEU A 332 9.60 -21.60 -3.88
N ALA A 333 8.39 -21.39 -4.39
CA ALA A 333 7.95 -21.97 -5.65
C ALA A 333 8.70 -21.40 -6.86
N HIS A 334 8.93 -20.09 -6.91
CA HIS A 334 9.77 -19.47 -7.94
C HIS A 334 11.23 -19.98 -7.91
N LYS A 335 11.70 -20.47 -6.76
CA LYS A 335 13.02 -21.11 -6.61
C LYS A 335 13.00 -22.62 -6.91
N GLY A 336 11.82 -23.22 -7.11
CA GLY A 336 11.66 -24.66 -7.27
C GLY A 336 11.89 -25.46 -5.98
N GLU A 337 11.70 -24.81 -4.81
CA GLU A 337 12.00 -25.37 -3.49
C GLU A 337 10.75 -25.47 -2.59
N LEU A 338 9.54 -25.24 -3.12
CA LEU A 338 8.31 -25.22 -2.32
C LEU A 338 8.09 -26.56 -1.63
N ALA A 339 8.01 -27.63 -2.40
CA ALA A 339 7.76 -28.96 -1.86
C ALA A 339 8.96 -29.57 -1.10
N ASP A 340 10.13 -28.92 -1.13
CA ASP A 340 11.34 -29.35 -0.41
C ASP A 340 11.56 -28.64 0.92
N ARG A 341 11.10 -27.38 1.04
CA ARG A 341 11.44 -26.51 2.16
C ARG A 341 10.24 -25.89 2.88
N MET A 342 9.01 -26.05 2.38
CA MET A 342 7.84 -25.38 2.97
C MET A 342 7.69 -25.66 4.48
N PHE A 343 7.93 -26.89 4.95
CA PHE A 343 7.81 -27.24 6.37
C PHE A 343 9.02 -26.86 7.23
N THR A 344 10.08 -26.28 6.64
CA THR A 344 11.14 -25.61 7.42
C THR A 344 10.64 -24.31 8.08
N PHE A 345 9.49 -23.81 7.65
CA PHE A 345 8.81 -22.63 8.18
C PHE A 345 7.53 -23.01 8.92
N ASP A 346 7.10 -22.16 9.86
CA ASP A 346 5.89 -22.41 10.66
C ASP A 346 4.60 -22.18 9.83
N GLN A 347 4.19 -23.21 9.08
CA GLN A 347 2.99 -23.19 8.25
C GLN A 347 1.70 -23.26 9.09
N LYS A 348 0.61 -22.70 8.54
CA LYS A 348 -0.68 -22.54 9.23
C LYS A 348 -1.87 -23.06 8.41
N GLY A 349 -1.78 -24.30 7.93
CA GLY A 349 -2.85 -24.88 7.12
C GLY A 349 -2.88 -24.33 5.69
N THR A 350 -3.90 -24.72 4.94
CA THR A 350 -4.05 -24.42 3.50
C THR A 350 -4.01 -22.93 3.17
N LYS A 351 -4.48 -22.08 4.08
CA LYS A 351 -4.47 -20.61 3.95
C LYS A 351 -3.06 -20.01 3.85
N SER A 352 -2.04 -20.79 4.19
CA SER A 352 -0.63 -20.42 4.02
C SER A 352 -0.19 -20.39 2.55
N LEU A 353 -0.85 -21.17 1.68
CA LEU A 353 -0.61 -21.17 0.23
C LEU A 353 -1.55 -20.23 -0.52
N CYS A 354 -2.83 -20.22 -0.13
CA CYS A 354 -3.87 -19.39 -0.73
C CYS A 354 -4.78 -18.85 0.37
N ALA A 355 -4.56 -17.59 0.73
CA ALA A 355 -5.31 -16.90 1.78
C ALA A 355 -6.78 -16.65 1.38
N ASP A 356 -7.66 -16.49 2.37
CA ASP A 356 -9.05 -16.15 2.09
C ASP A 356 -9.16 -14.76 1.46
N TRP A 357 -10.03 -14.65 0.46
CA TRP A 357 -10.38 -13.37 -0.13
C TRP A 357 -11.11 -12.49 0.90
N ASN A 358 -10.68 -11.23 1.00
CA ASN A 358 -11.23 -10.26 1.94
C ASN A 358 -11.69 -8.96 1.28
N GLN A 359 -11.88 -8.95 -0.04
CA GLN A 359 -12.36 -7.79 -0.81
C GLN A 359 -11.52 -6.53 -0.60
N THR A 360 -10.20 -6.70 -0.55
CA THR A 360 -9.25 -5.59 -0.52
C THR A 360 -8.29 -5.70 -1.69
N PHE A 361 -7.94 -4.55 -2.26
CA PHE A 361 -6.94 -4.43 -3.32
C PHE A 361 -5.65 -5.23 -3.04
N TYR A 362 -5.18 -5.20 -1.78
CA TYR A 362 -3.96 -5.90 -1.40
C TYR A 362 -4.08 -7.42 -1.54
N MET A 363 -5.26 -7.96 -1.22
CA MET A 363 -5.55 -9.37 -1.35
C MET A 363 -5.82 -9.75 -2.79
N ASP A 364 -6.56 -8.92 -3.54
CA ASP A 364 -6.80 -9.14 -4.97
C ASP A 364 -5.49 -9.20 -5.75
N ARG A 365 -4.57 -8.27 -5.47
CA ARG A 365 -3.22 -8.28 -6.04
C ARG A 365 -2.46 -9.56 -5.71
N LEU A 366 -2.47 -9.98 -4.44
CA LEU A 366 -1.78 -11.20 -4.00
C LEU A 366 -2.38 -12.44 -4.68
N LEU A 367 -3.70 -12.59 -4.64
CA LEU A 367 -4.38 -13.75 -5.19
C LEU A 367 -4.26 -13.78 -6.72
N SER A 368 -4.30 -12.62 -7.39
CA SER A 368 -4.00 -12.53 -8.81
C SER A 368 -2.61 -13.09 -9.13
N ASP A 369 -1.60 -12.76 -8.35
CA ASP A 369 -0.24 -13.27 -8.53
C ASP A 369 -0.13 -14.78 -8.21
N VAL A 370 -0.75 -15.25 -7.12
CA VAL A 370 -0.75 -16.67 -6.74
C VAL A 370 -1.44 -17.52 -7.80
N HIS A 371 -2.61 -17.12 -8.27
CA HIS A 371 -3.33 -17.85 -9.31
C HIS A 371 -2.58 -17.83 -10.65
N PHE A 372 -2.00 -16.68 -11.03
CA PHE A 372 -1.19 -16.64 -12.24
C PHE A 372 0.02 -17.57 -12.14
N LEU A 373 0.71 -17.55 -11.01
CA LEU A 373 1.85 -18.42 -10.74
C LEU A 373 1.50 -19.89 -10.91
N VAL A 374 0.36 -20.31 -10.36
CA VAL A 374 -0.15 -21.69 -10.42
C VAL A 374 -0.59 -22.09 -11.84
N GLY A 375 -0.79 -21.12 -12.74
CA GLY A 375 -1.27 -21.33 -14.11
C GLY A 375 -2.78 -21.10 -14.28
N ASP A 376 -3.46 -20.63 -13.23
CA ASP A 376 -4.87 -20.26 -13.24
C ASP A 376 -5.06 -18.83 -13.77
N VAL A 377 -4.97 -18.71 -15.09
CA VAL A 377 -5.05 -17.41 -15.78
C VAL A 377 -6.44 -16.76 -15.61
N SER A 378 -7.51 -17.55 -15.57
CA SER A 378 -8.89 -17.06 -15.42
C SER A 378 -9.14 -16.42 -14.05
N LEU A 379 -8.80 -17.11 -12.94
CA LEU A 379 -8.97 -16.52 -11.61
C LEU A 379 -8.00 -15.37 -11.38
N SER A 380 -6.80 -15.46 -11.95
CA SER A 380 -5.86 -14.35 -11.91
C SER A 380 -6.44 -13.08 -12.54
N GLU A 381 -7.12 -13.19 -13.68
CA GLU A 381 -7.84 -12.09 -14.32
C GLU A 381 -9.00 -11.59 -13.47
N SER A 382 -9.81 -12.49 -12.89
CA SER A 382 -10.93 -12.10 -12.03
C SER A 382 -10.47 -11.26 -10.85
N PHE A 383 -9.44 -11.72 -10.13
CA PHE A 383 -8.85 -10.93 -9.04
C PHE A 383 -8.19 -9.66 -9.55
N ALA A 384 -7.58 -9.66 -10.74
CA ALA A 384 -7.06 -8.42 -11.33
C ALA A 384 -8.16 -7.42 -11.67
N MET A 385 -9.35 -7.88 -12.07
CA MET A 385 -10.53 -7.03 -12.29
C MET A 385 -11.05 -6.45 -10.98
N ASP A 386 -11.18 -7.27 -9.94
CA ASP A 386 -11.56 -6.80 -8.60
C ASP A 386 -10.54 -5.80 -8.06
N GLY A 387 -9.25 -6.09 -8.19
CA GLY A 387 -8.17 -5.18 -7.84
C GLY A 387 -8.21 -3.89 -8.65
N PHE A 388 -8.48 -3.94 -9.95
CA PHE A 388 -8.57 -2.75 -10.81
C PHE A 388 -9.75 -1.86 -10.43
N THR A 389 -10.90 -2.44 -10.08
CA THR A 389 -12.10 -1.70 -9.67
C THR A 389 -11.99 -1.15 -8.25
N GLN A 390 -11.29 -1.84 -7.35
CA GLN A 390 -11.00 -1.38 -5.99
C GLN A 390 -9.86 -0.37 -5.92
N ALA A 391 -9.00 -0.32 -6.93
CA ALA A 391 -7.95 0.70 -7.03
C ALA A 391 -8.57 2.10 -7.06
N LYS A 392 -7.86 3.06 -6.49
CA LYS A 392 -8.29 4.45 -6.44
C LYS A 392 -8.15 5.04 -7.85
N ARG A 393 -9.07 5.95 -8.18
CA ARG A 393 -8.94 6.83 -9.37
C ARG A 393 -8.75 6.05 -10.69
N LYS A 394 -9.73 5.21 -10.97
CA LYS A 394 -9.91 4.57 -12.29
C LYS A 394 -8.84 3.54 -12.66
N GLY A 395 -8.17 2.91 -11.69
CA GLY A 395 -7.45 1.66 -11.94
C GLY A 395 -6.07 1.54 -11.31
N SER A 396 -5.34 0.53 -11.76
CA SER A 396 -3.99 0.17 -11.33
C SER A 396 -3.14 -0.23 -12.53
N ALA A 397 -1.93 0.33 -12.65
CA ALA A 397 -0.99 -0.04 -13.71
C ALA A 397 -0.55 -1.51 -13.60
N ARG A 398 -0.38 -2.04 -12.38
CA ARG A 398 -0.04 -3.46 -12.15
C ARG A 398 -1.16 -4.40 -12.63
N MET A 399 -2.42 -4.05 -12.38
CA MET A 399 -3.55 -4.86 -12.87
C MET A 399 -3.67 -4.77 -14.41
N LEU A 400 -3.36 -3.63 -15.01
CA LEU A 400 -3.27 -3.52 -16.48
C LEU A 400 -2.18 -4.43 -17.07
N GLN A 401 -1.02 -4.55 -16.42
CA GLN A 401 0.01 -5.51 -16.84
C GLN A 401 -0.52 -6.94 -16.83
N ARG A 402 -1.31 -7.31 -15.80
CA ARG A 402 -1.97 -8.62 -15.74
C ARG A 402 -2.96 -8.81 -16.90
N PHE A 403 -3.79 -7.82 -17.21
CA PHE A 403 -4.70 -7.90 -18.36
C PHE A 403 -3.95 -8.07 -19.67
N VAL A 404 -2.82 -7.38 -19.88
CA VAL A 404 -1.96 -7.59 -21.05
C VAL A 404 -1.51 -9.05 -21.14
N GLN A 405 -0.98 -9.61 -20.05
CA GLN A 405 -0.52 -11.01 -20.03
C GLN A 405 -1.67 -11.97 -20.37
N VAL A 406 -2.85 -11.79 -19.77
CA VAL A 406 -4.03 -12.61 -20.04
C VAL A 406 -4.49 -12.49 -21.49
N CYS A 407 -4.62 -11.27 -22.01
CA CYS A 407 -5.04 -11.04 -23.40
C CYS A 407 -4.05 -11.64 -24.40
N LEU A 408 -2.74 -11.56 -24.15
CA LEU A 408 -1.73 -12.19 -24.99
C LEU A 408 -1.87 -13.71 -24.98
N ILE A 409 -2.03 -14.33 -23.80
CA ILE A 409 -2.25 -15.78 -23.67
C ILE A 409 -3.53 -16.23 -24.42
N ARG A 410 -4.59 -15.41 -24.42
CA ARG A 410 -5.83 -15.67 -25.17
C ARG A 410 -5.73 -15.38 -26.67
N GLY A 411 -4.66 -14.74 -27.14
CA GLY A 411 -4.55 -14.26 -28.52
C GLY A 411 -5.42 -13.05 -28.86
N GLU A 412 -5.89 -12.30 -27.84
CA GLU A 412 -6.70 -11.10 -27.99
C GLU A 412 -5.84 -9.86 -28.33
N VAL A 413 -5.20 -9.89 -29.50
CA VAL A 413 -4.20 -8.89 -29.95
C VAL A 413 -4.72 -7.45 -29.84
N THR A 414 -5.97 -7.20 -30.25
CA THR A 414 -6.56 -5.85 -30.27
C THR A 414 -6.71 -5.27 -28.86
N LEU A 415 -7.10 -6.10 -27.90
CA LEU A 415 -7.30 -5.69 -26.51
C LEU A 415 -5.95 -5.53 -25.79
N ALA A 416 -5.04 -6.49 -26.00
CA ALA A 416 -3.67 -6.41 -25.50
C ALA A 416 -2.98 -5.12 -25.96
N LYS A 417 -3.09 -4.78 -27.26
CA LYS A 417 -2.56 -3.54 -27.82
C LYS A 417 -3.12 -2.31 -27.12
N LYS A 418 -4.44 -2.25 -26.89
CA LYS A 418 -5.07 -1.12 -26.20
C LYS A 418 -4.46 -0.89 -24.80
N TYR A 419 -4.29 -1.94 -24.01
CA TYR A 419 -3.69 -1.83 -22.68
C TYR A 419 -2.19 -1.49 -22.74
N LEU A 420 -1.47 -2.06 -23.70
CA LEU A 420 -0.06 -1.74 -23.94
C LEU A 420 0.15 -0.28 -24.33
N ASP A 421 -0.71 0.29 -25.18
CA ASP A 421 -0.62 1.70 -25.58
C ASP A 421 -0.80 2.63 -24.35
N LEU A 422 -1.70 2.29 -23.42
CA LEU A 422 -1.86 3.02 -22.15
C LEU A 422 -0.63 2.91 -21.26
N LEU A 423 -0.06 1.71 -21.12
CA LEU A 423 1.16 1.46 -20.34
C LEU A 423 2.38 2.16 -20.96
N ALA A 424 2.47 2.20 -22.29
CA ALA A 424 3.56 2.85 -23.03
C ALA A 424 3.60 4.36 -22.85
N ALA A 425 2.45 4.99 -22.61
CA ALA A 425 2.37 6.42 -22.27
C ALA A 425 2.94 6.72 -20.87
N MET A 426 2.98 5.74 -19.96
CA MET A 426 3.46 5.93 -18.59
C MET A 426 4.98 5.73 -18.49
N PRO A 427 5.76 6.71 -17.99
CA PRO A 427 7.23 6.68 -18.06
C PRO A 427 7.88 5.42 -17.48
N PHE A 428 7.40 4.93 -16.33
CA PHE A 428 8.00 3.77 -15.65
C PHE A 428 7.47 2.41 -16.12
N TYR A 429 6.45 2.39 -16.98
CA TYR A 429 5.87 1.17 -17.55
C TYR A 429 6.19 1.00 -19.04
N LYS A 430 6.75 2.04 -19.67
CA LYS A 430 7.05 2.07 -21.10
C LYS A 430 7.94 0.94 -21.57
N ASP A 431 9.06 0.69 -20.89
CA ASP A 431 10.02 -0.35 -21.31
C ASP A 431 9.38 -1.75 -21.21
N TRP A 432 8.60 -1.98 -20.15
CA TRP A 432 7.83 -3.21 -20.00
C TRP A 432 6.81 -3.36 -21.12
N ALA A 433 6.04 -2.30 -21.44
CA ALA A 433 5.05 -2.32 -22.49
C ALA A 433 5.67 -2.55 -23.87
N CYS A 434 6.78 -1.88 -24.19
CA CYS A 434 7.50 -2.08 -25.45
C CYS A 434 8.01 -3.52 -25.61
N ARG A 435 8.51 -4.14 -24.53
CA ARG A 435 8.91 -5.56 -24.54
C ARG A 435 7.72 -6.47 -24.84
N TYR A 436 6.60 -6.30 -24.14
CA TYR A 436 5.41 -7.13 -24.33
C TYR A 436 4.71 -6.88 -25.68
N ALA A 437 4.84 -5.68 -26.25
CA ALA A 437 4.32 -5.39 -27.59
C ALA A 437 4.98 -6.23 -28.70
N THR A 438 6.19 -6.77 -28.47
CA THR A 438 6.83 -7.68 -29.43
C THR A 438 6.04 -8.97 -29.62
N TYR A 439 5.35 -9.45 -28.57
CA TYR A 439 4.51 -10.64 -28.62
C TYR A 439 3.22 -10.45 -29.44
N LEU A 440 2.81 -9.21 -29.72
CA LEU A 440 1.70 -8.95 -30.63
C LEU A 440 2.05 -9.29 -32.09
N VAL A 441 3.34 -9.21 -32.44
CA VAL A 441 3.84 -9.47 -33.80
C VAL A 441 4.43 -10.88 -33.90
N HIS A 442 5.11 -11.31 -32.85
CA HIS A 442 5.79 -12.60 -32.75
C HIS A 442 5.32 -13.37 -31.51
N PRO A 443 4.10 -13.97 -31.52
CA PRO A 443 3.57 -14.74 -30.40
C PRO A 443 4.48 -15.90 -29.98
N GLU A 444 5.21 -16.50 -30.92
CA GLU A 444 6.17 -17.59 -30.70
C GLU A 444 7.30 -17.25 -29.73
N LEU A 445 7.56 -15.96 -29.48
CA LEU A 445 8.55 -15.53 -28.50
C LEU A 445 8.05 -15.69 -27.06
N MET A 446 6.73 -15.81 -26.85
CA MET A 446 6.15 -16.04 -25.52
C MET A 446 6.58 -17.38 -24.92
N ASP A 447 6.81 -18.39 -25.76
CA ASP A 447 7.28 -19.72 -25.33
C ASP A 447 8.68 -19.68 -24.69
N LYS A 448 9.41 -18.58 -24.90
CA LYS A 448 10.74 -18.34 -24.31
C LYS A 448 10.70 -17.35 -23.15
N ASP A 449 9.57 -16.70 -22.87
CA ASP A 449 9.44 -15.76 -21.76
C ASP A 449 9.20 -16.52 -20.46
N PRO A 450 10.04 -16.35 -19.43
CA PRO A 450 9.94 -17.11 -18.18
C PRO A 450 8.65 -16.86 -17.38
N GLU A 451 7.89 -15.79 -17.66
CA GLU A 451 6.59 -15.56 -17.01
C GLU A 451 5.40 -16.14 -17.78
N LEU A 452 5.56 -16.40 -19.09
CA LEU A 452 4.46 -16.78 -19.98
C LEU A 452 4.61 -18.17 -20.58
N SER A 453 5.82 -18.72 -20.67
CA SER A 453 6.14 -19.95 -21.39
C SER A 453 5.36 -21.17 -20.91
N ASP A 454 4.94 -21.18 -19.66
CA ASP A 454 4.21 -22.25 -19.00
C ASP A 454 2.74 -21.88 -18.73
N LYS A 455 2.24 -20.78 -19.32
CA LYS A 455 0.88 -20.27 -19.10
C LYS A 455 0.02 -20.48 -20.34
N TYR A 456 -1.13 -21.10 -20.16
CA TYR A 456 -2.08 -21.39 -21.24
C TYR A 456 -3.53 -21.23 -20.74
N MET A 457 -4.42 -20.81 -21.64
CA MET A 457 -5.85 -20.73 -21.32
C MET A 457 -6.50 -22.09 -21.57
N LEU A 458 -6.90 -22.77 -20.49
CA LEU A 458 -7.68 -24.00 -20.61
C LEU A 458 -9.10 -23.70 -21.11
N VAL A 459 -9.59 -24.55 -22.01
CA VAL A 459 -11.00 -24.57 -22.38
C VAL A 459 -11.76 -25.28 -21.27
N GLU A 460 -12.32 -24.51 -20.35
CA GLU A 460 -13.12 -25.06 -19.26
C GLU A 460 -14.44 -25.63 -19.80
N LYS A 461 -14.65 -26.95 -19.61
CA LYS A 461 -15.84 -27.65 -20.14
C LYS A 461 -17.11 -27.45 -19.29
N ARG A 462 -17.03 -26.75 -18.15
CA ARG A 462 -18.16 -26.54 -17.22
C ARG A 462 -18.09 -25.16 -16.57
N ASP A 463 -19.15 -24.38 -16.70
CA ASP A 463 -19.32 -23.14 -15.94
C ASP A 463 -19.40 -23.46 -14.44
N ARG A 464 -18.44 -22.96 -13.65
CA ARG A 464 -18.44 -23.06 -12.18
C ARG A 464 -18.36 -21.67 -11.58
N LEU A 465 -19.19 -21.42 -10.56
CA LEU A 465 -19.07 -20.23 -9.73
C LEU A 465 -17.85 -20.39 -8.81
N SER A 466 -16.73 -19.81 -9.23
CA SER A 466 -15.40 -19.93 -8.63
C SER A 466 -15.32 -19.75 -7.11
N LEU A 467 -16.09 -18.82 -6.54
CA LEU A 467 -16.11 -18.53 -5.09
C LEU A 467 -16.82 -19.61 -4.24
N SER A 468 -17.48 -20.58 -4.86
CA SER A 468 -18.19 -21.68 -4.18
C SER A 468 -17.44 -23.01 -4.24
N VAL A 469 -16.30 -23.05 -4.95
CA VAL A 469 -15.51 -24.26 -5.20
C VAL A 469 -14.27 -24.25 -4.31
N PRO A 470 -14.02 -25.33 -3.54
CA PRO A 470 -12.79 -25.47 -2.78
C PRO A 470 -11.55 -25.32 -3.68
N VAL A 471 -10.47 -24.72 -3.18
CA VAL A 471 -9.24 -24.43 -3.95
C VAL A 471 -8.65 -25.68 -4.61
N ASP A 472 -8.73 -26.85 -3.96
CA ASP A 472 -8.29 -28.13 -4.53
C ASP A 472 -9.10 -28.56 -5.78
N SER A 473 -10.37 -28.15 -5.84
CA SER A 473 -11.31 -28.47 -6.90
C SER A 473 -11.24 -27.46 -8.06
N LEU A 474 -10.65 -26.29 -7.81
CA LEU A 474 -10.23 -25.33 -8.84
C LEU A 474 -8.95 -25.83 -9.52
N TRP A 475 -7.94 -26.20 -8.74
CA TRP A 475 -6.66 -26.65 -9.29
C TRP A 475 -6.69 -28.05 -9.93
N SER A 476 -7.73 -28.84 -9.70
CA SER A 476 -7.88 -30.16 -10.34
C SER A 476 -8.27 -30.12 -11.81
N GLY A 477 -8.77 -28.98 -12.32
CA GLY A 477 -9.07 -28.78 -13.74
C GLY A 477 -7.85 -28.52 -14.62
N TYR A 478 -6.68 -28.35 -14.02
CA TYR A 478 -5.43 -28.03 -14.72
C TYR A 478 -4.66 -29.31 -15.03
N ASN A 479 -4.21 -29.48 -16.28
CA ASN A 479 -3.26 -30.53 -16.65
C ASN A 479 -1.89 -30.19 -16.06
N LEU A 480 -1.72 -30.53 -14.78
CA LEU A 480 -0.55 -30.22 -13.96
C LEU A 480 0.79 -30.90 -14.36
N PRO A 481 0.86 -32.02 -15.11
CA PRO A 481 2.15 -32.71 -15.33
C PRO A 481 3.22 -31.84 -16.00
N ASP A 482 2.81 -30.90 -16.87
CA ASP A 482 3.75 -30.06 -17.63
C ASP A 482 4.15 -28.78 -16.88
N HIS A 483 3.44 -28.42 -15.81
CA HIS A 483 3.67 -27.21 -15.02
C HIS A 483 4.06 -27.55 -13.57
N ARG A 484 5.37 -27.68 -13.34
CA ARG A 484 5.96 -28.07 -12.05
C ARG A 484 5.43 -27.26 -10.87
N ILE A 485 5.34 -25.93 -10.98
CA ILE A 485 4.90 -25.08 -9.88
C ILE A 485 3.44 -25.37 -9.51
N GLY A 486 2.55 -25.49 -10.49
CA GLY A 486 1.15 -25.85 -10.24
C GLY A 486 1.02 -27.22 -9.57
N TRP A 487 1.79 -28.20 -10.04
CA TRP A 487 1.83 -29.55 -9.46
C TRP A 487 2.30 -29.53 -8.00
N GLU A 488 3.40 -28.84 -7.69
CA GLU A 488 3.90 -28.69 -6.32
C GLU A 488 2.90 -27.94 -5.43
N TYR A 489 2.26 -26.88 -5.92
CA TYR A 489 1.24 -26.13 -5.16
C TYR A 489 0.05 -27.00 -4.77
N ARG A 490 -0.46 -27.82 -5.70
CA ARG A 490 -1.59 -28.72 -5.42
C ARG A 490 -1.21 -29.81 -4.42
N GLY A 491 -0.06 -30.45 -4.58
CA GLY A 491 0.42 -31.44 -3.61
C GLY A 491 0.63 -30.81 -2.23
N CYS A 492 1.28 -29.65 -2.15
CA CYS A 492 1.49 -28.92 -0.90
C CYS A 492 0.16 -28.50 -0.24
N TYR A 493 -0.87 -28.17 -1.02
CA TYR A 493 -2.20 -27.86 -0.49
C TYR A 493 -2.81 -29.06 0.25
N TYR A 494 -2.73 -30.26 -0.31
CA TYR A 494 -3.19 -31.47 0.38
C TYR A 494 -2.39 -31.75 1.65
N LEU A 495 -1.07 -31.59 1.61
CA LEU A 495 -0.21 -31.77 2.79
C LEU A 495 -0.58 -30.78 3.89
N LEU A 496 -0.71 -29.49 3.56
CA LEU A 496 -1.12 -28.45 4.52
C LEU A 496 -2.51 -28.70 5.11
N GLY A 497 -3.44 -29.20 4.30
CA GLY A 497 -4.77 -29.60 4.76
C GLY A 497 -4.82 -30.98 5.44
N LYS A 498 -3.67 -31.66 5.62
CA LYS A 498 -3.56 -33.02 6.15
C LYS A 498 -4.42 -34.05 5.40
N LYS A 499 -4.78 -33.78 4.15
CA LYS A 499 -5.63 -34.63 3.29
C LYS A 499 -4.79 -35.71 2.59
N LEU A 500 -4.23 -36.64 3.36
CA LEU A 500 -3.35 -37.69 2.85
C LEU A 500 -3.98 -38.54 1.74
N ASP A 501 -5.24 -38.94 1.87
CA ASP A 501 -5.93 -39.78 0.87
C ASP A 501 -6.13 -39.04 -0.48
N ALA A 502 -6.28 -37.71 -0.42
CA ALA A 502 -6.35 -36.88 -1.63
C ALA A 502 -4.97 -36.69 -2.26
N PHE A 503 -3.94 -36.52 -1.43
CA PHE A 503 -2.55 -36.46 -1.89
C PHE A 503 -2.11 -37.77 -2.56
N GLY A 504 -2.50 -38.91 -2.00
CA GLY A 504 -2.22 -40.23 -2.55
C GLY A 504 -2.78 -40.43 -3.95
N ARG A 505 -4.08 -40.20 -4.12
CA ARG A 505 -4.74 -40.22 -5.44
C ARG A 505 -4.10 -39.25 -6.42
N PHE A 506 -3.73 -38.05 -5.97
CA PHE A 506 -3.05 -37.06 -6.78
C PHE A 506 -1.70 -37.57 -7.33
N LEU A 507 -0.90 -38.27 -6.52
CA LEU A 507 0.35 -38.87 -6.98
C LEU A 507 0.11 -40.01 -7.98
N GLU A 508 -0.93 -40.83 -7.80
CA GLU A 508 -1.26 -41.91 -8.75
C GLU A 508 -1.78 -41.38 -10.09
N GLU A 509 -2.62 -40.35 -10.05
CA GLU A 509 -3.23 -39.72 -11.24
C GLU A 509 -2.25 -38.87 -12.04
N THR A 510 -1.27 -38.24 -11.37
CA THR A 510 -0.32 -37.32 -12.00
C THR A 510 1.12 -37.65 -11.62
N PRO A 511 1.74 -38.66 -12.26
CA PRO A 511 3.11 -39.05 -11.95
C PRO A 511 4.06 -37.89 -12.26
N PHE A 512 4.98 -37.63 -11.34
CA PHE A 512 5.96 -36.54 -11.46
C PHE A 512 6.87 -36.73 -12.69
N MET A 513 7.33 -35.61 -13.24
CA MET A 513 8.22 -35.49 -14.41
C MET A 513 9.23 -36.64 -14.49
N LYS A 514 9.21 -37.39 -15.61
CA LYS A 514 10.04 -38.59 -15.77
C LYS A 514 11.53 -38.28 -15.57
N GLY A 515 12.13 -38.88 -14.54
CA GLY A 515 13.57 -38.82 -14.27
C GLY A 515 14.00 -37.80 -13.21
N GLU A 516 13.09 -36.98 -12.68
CA GLU A 516 13.39 -36.13 -11.53
C GLU A 516 12.99 -36.80 -10.20
N PRO A 517 13.78 -36.64 -9.12
CA PRO A 517 13.40 -37.14 -7.81
C PRO A 517 12.20 -36.35 -7.29
N ILE A 518 11.24 -37.04 -6.67
CA ILE A 518 10.10 -36.40 -6.01
C ILE A 518 10.61 -35.48 -4.89
N PRO A 519 10.01 -34.30 -4.68
CA PRO A 519 10.42 -33.41 -3.60
C PRO A 519 10.40 -34.05 -2.22
N ARG A 520 11.28 -33.58 -1.33
CA ARG A 520 11.50 -34.14 0.01
C ARG A 520 10.21 -34.33 0.81
N HIS A 521 9.37 -33.29 0.94
CA HIS A 521 8.16 -33.41 1.78
C HIS A 521 7.10 -34.32 1.18
N PHE A 522 7.14 -34.55 -0.14
CA PHE A 522 6.25 -35.50 -0.80
C PHE A 522 6.71 -36.93 -0.55
N GLN A 523 8.02 -37.17 -0.50
CA GLN A 523 8.59 -38.45 -0.04
C GLN A 523 8.22 -38.71 1.44
N GLU A 524 8.36 -37.69 2.30
CA GLU A 524 7.96 -37.75 3.71
C GLU A 524 6.47 -38.14 3.85
N ALA A 525 5.58 -37.54 3.05
CA ALA A 525 4.15 -37.88 3.03
C ALA A 525 3.87 -39.28 2.45
N GLY A 526 4.63 -39.71 1.44
CA GLY A 526 4.53 -41.06 0.86
C GLY A 526 4.82 -42.16 1.88
N LEU A 527 5.79 -41.95 2.78
CA LEU A 527 6.08 -42.91 3.87
C LEU A 527 4.91 -43.04 4.85
N LEU A 528 4.20 -41.95 5.17
CA LEU A 528 2.99 -42.01 5.99
C LEU A 528 1.84 -42.75 5.29
N LEU A 529 1.74 -42.64 3.96
CA LEU A 529 0.72 -43.34 3.17
C LEU A 529 0.99 -44.85 3.08
N ALA A 530 2.26 -45.26 2.97
CA ALA A 530 2.63 -46.67 3.05
C ALA A 530 2.32 -47.31 4.39
N ASP A 531 2.60 -46.61 5.49
CA ASP A 531 2.27 -47.11 6.84
C ASP A 531 0.74 -47.26 7.05
N LYS A 532 -0.08 -46.60 6.23
CA LYS A 532 -1.56 -46.71 6.23
C LYS A 532 -2.10 -47.72 5.19
N ASP A 533 -1.25 -48.55 4.58
CA ASP A 533 -1.60 -49.52 3.54
C ASP A 533 -2.37 -48.93 2.34
N SER A 534 -2.24 -47.62 2.08
CA SER A 534 -3.08 -46.92 1.11
C SER A 534 -2.48 -46.85 -0.30
N ILE A 535 -1.15 -47.03 -0.46
CA ILE A 535 -0.44 -46.98 -1.75
C ILE A 535 0.76 -47.94 -1.73
N SER A 536 1.01 -48.63 -2.85
CA SER A 536 2.27 -49.35 -3.04
C SER A 536 3.39 -48.36 -3.41
N LEU A 537 4.30 -48.09 -2.46
CA LEU A 537 5.50 -47.25 -2.67
C LEU A 537 6.47 -47.79 -3.73
N SER A 538 6.21 -48.96 -4.32
CA SER A 538 7.08 -49.62 -5.30
C SER A 538 7.33 -48.77 -6.56
N SER A 539 6.46 -47.80 -6.87
CA SER A 539 6.56 -46.92 -8.04
C SER A 539 7.47 -45.71 -7.85
N TYR A 540 7.92 -45.39 -6.63
CA TYR A 540 8.64 -44.16 -6.33
C TYR A 540 9.95 -44.40 -5.57
N SER A 541 11.06 -43.85 -6.09
CA SER A 541 12.36 -43.92 -5.43
C SER A 541 12.42 -42.91 -4.27
N ILE A 542 12.40 -43.41 -3.04
CA ILE A 542 12.58 -42.60 -1.82
C ILE A 542 14.06 -42.63 -1.42
N GLN A 543 14.58 -41.46 -1.05
CA GLN A 543 15.95 -41.31 -0.56
C GLN A 543 16.16 -42.10 0.75
N PRO A 544 17.21 -42.92 0.87
CA PRO A 544 17.48 -43.72 2.06
C PRO A 544 17.54 -42.89 3.35
N GLU A 545 18.09 -41.67 3.29
CA GLU A 545 18.22 -40.77 4.43
C GLU A 545 16.86 -40.38 5.02
N ILE A 546 15.84 -40.21 4.16
CA ILE A 546 14.48 -39.88 4.60
C ILE A 546 13.83 -41.10 5.27
N VAL A 547 14.09 -42.31 4.76
CA VAL A 547 13.60 -43.56 5.36
C VAL A 547 14.19 -43.76 6.76
N ASP A 548 15.50 -43.56 6.91
CA ASP A 548 16.17 -43.67 8.21
C ASP A 548 15.66 -42.64 9.21
N ARG A 549 15.53 -41.37 8.78
CA ARG A 549 14.97 -40.30 9.61
C ARG A 549 13.51 -40.57 9.99
N TYR A 550 12.73 -41.22 9.13
CA TYR A 550 11.36 -41.64 9.44
C TYR A 550 11.32 -42.74 10.51
N ARG A 551 12.21 -43.74 10.41
CA ARG A 551 12.32 -44.80 11.44
C ARG A 551 12.63 -44.20 12.81
N GLU A 552 13.57 -43.26 12.87
CA GLU A 552 13.89 -42.52 14.09
C GLU A 552 12.68 -41.77 14.64
N PHE A 553 11.95 -41.04 13.77
CA PHE A 553 10.73 -40.34 14.16
C PHE A 553 9.70 -41.29 14.79
N LYS A 554 9.45 -42.47 14.18
CA LYS A 554 8.51 -43.47 14.74
C LYS A 554 8.98 -44.03 16.07
N GLN A 555 10.27 -44.28 16.25
CA GLN A 555 10.82 -44.77 17.51
C GLN A 555 10.61 -43.78 18.65
N VAL A 556 10.73 -42.47 18.37
CA VAL A 556 10.48 -41.43 19.37
C VAL A 556 8.97 -41.27 19.62
N LEU A 557 8.15 -41.30 18.58
CA LEU A 557 6.68 -41.19 18.68
C LEU A 557 6.04 -42.37 19.44
N GLY A 558 6.60 -43.58 19.31
CA GLY A 558 6.12 -44.79 19.99
C GLY A 558 6.45 -44.87 21.49
N ARG A 559 7.21 -43.92 22.04
CA ARG A 559 7.43 -43.79 23.49
C ARG A 559 6.17 -43.24 24.16
N SER A 560 5.84 -43.69 25.37
CA SER A 560 4.62 -43.30 26.09
C SER A 560 4.36 -41.79 26.07
N ALA A 561 3.11 -41.38 25.86
CA ALA A 561 2.70 -39.97 25.68
C ALA A 561 3.20 -39.00 26.78
N ASN A 562 3.47 -39.48 28.00
CA ASN A 562 4.04 -38.71 29.10
C ASN A 562 5.56 -38.43 28.99
N GLN A 563 6.25 -39.00 28.00
CA GLN A 563 7.72 -38.87 27.80
C GLN A 563 8.11 -38.14 26.51
N VAL A 564 7.16 -37.81 25.64
CA VAL A 564 7.45 -37.08 24.39
C VAL A 564 7.53 -35.59 24.69
N ASP A 565 8.74 -35.09 24.89
CA ASP A 565 9.00 -33.65 24.99
C ASP A 565 8.83 -33.01 23.60
N VAL A 566 7.74 -32.28 23.40
CA VAL A 566 7.40 -31.56 22.16
C VAL A 566 8.53 -30.61 21.72
N SER A 567 9.27 -30.03 22.67
CA SER A 567 10.39 -29.15 22.34
C SER A 567 11.58 -29.90 21.74
N SER A 568 11.85 -31.12 22.21
CA SER A 568 12.86 -32.02 21.62
C SER A 568 12.44 -32.52 20.24
N MET A 569 11.16 -32.86 20.07
CA MET A 569 10.58 -33.25 18.77
C MET A 569 10.69 -32.13 17.75
N TYR A 570 10.39 -30.89 18.16
CA TYR A 570 10.53 -29.73 17.28
C TYR A 570 11.99 -29.49 16.87
N ARG A 571 12.95 -29.64 17.79
CA ARG A 571 14.38 -29.48 17.46
C ARG A 571 14.90 -30.51 16.46
N GLN A 572 14.41 -31.74 16.52
CA GLN A 572 14.89 -32.84 15.68
C GLN A 572 14.10 -32.99 14.37
N PHE A 573 12.80 -32.74 14.38
CA PHE A 573 11.89 -33.03 13.27
C PHE A 573 10.99 -31.86 12.89
N GLY A 574 11.17 -30.68 13.48
CA GLY A 574 10.32 -29.50 13.24
C GLY A 574 10.32 -29.00 11.81
N ASP A 575 11.30 -29.42 11.00
CA ASP A 575 11.41 -29.15 9.56
C ASP A 575 10.72 -30.21 8.67
N THR A 576 10.11 -31.24 9.25
CA THR A 576 9.50 -32.36 8.50
C THR A 576 7.99 -32.22 8.41
N TYR A 577 7.41 -32.79 7.35
CA TYR A 577 5.96 -32.92 7.23
C TYR A 577 5.35 -33.78 8.36
N TRP A 578 6.06 -34.78 8.86
CA TRP A 578 5.57 -35.65 9.94
C TRP A 578 5.28 -34.85 11.22
N TYR A 579 6.19 -33.95 11.60
CA TYR A 579 5.98 -33.08 12.75
C TYR A 579 4.75 -32.19 12.54
N TYR A 580 4.62 -31.58 11.36
CA TYR A 580 3.45 -30.80 11.01
C TYR A 580 2.14 -31.62 11.09
N TYR A 581 2.14 -32.84 10.55
CA TYR A 581 0.97 -33.72 10.52
C TYR A 581 0.48 -34.09 11.93
N TYR A 582 1.38 -34.52 12.82
CA TYR A 582 1.01 -35.00 14.15
C TYR A 582 0.87 -33.90 15.20
N PHE A 583 1.70 -32.85 15.18
CA PHE A 583 1.79 -31.88 16.28
C PHE A 583 1.17 -30.52 16.00
N LYS A 584 0.96 -30.14 14.73
CA LYS A 584 0.35 -28.85 14.40
C LYS A 584 -1.18 -28.98 14.43
N ILE A 585 -1.84 -28.37 15.41
CA ILE A 585 -3.31 -28.36 15.53
C ILE A 585 -3.84 -26.98 15.15
N PHE A 586 -4.90 -26.92 14.34
CA PHE A 586 -5.57 -25.68 13.97
C PHE A 586 -6.83 -25.47 14.81
N LYS A 587 -7.02 -24.27 15.37
CA LYS A 587 -8.27 -23.91 16.05
C LYS A 587 -9.40 -23.89 15.02
N GLY A 588 -10.34 -24.83 15.13
CA GLY A 588 -11.43 -25.05 14.18
C GLY A 588 -11.61 -26.49 13.72
N GLU A 589 -10.72 -27.41 14.14
CA GLU A 589 -10.85 -28.87 13.99
C GLU A 589 -11.23 -29.58 15.32
N GLU A 590 -11.95 -28.88 16.21
CA GLU A 590 -12.67 -29.48 17.35
C GLU A 590 -14.14 -29.75 16.99
#